data_AF-A0A939ZB25-F1
#
_entry.id   AF-A0A939ZB25-F1
#
_cell.length_a   1.000
_cell.length_b   1.000
_cell.length_c   1.000
_cell.angle_alpha   90.00
_cell.angle_beta   90.00
_cell.angle_gamma   90.00
#
_symmetry.space_group_name_H-M   'P 1'
#
loop_
_entity.id
_entity.type
_entity.pdbx_description
1 polymer ?
#
loop_
_entity_poly.entity_id
_entity_poly.type
_entity_poly.pdbx_seq_one_letter_code
_entity_poly.pdbx_strand_id
1 'polypeptide(L)'
;MVEVRNMSLEKFRKMHSEIIQYFQCIEYDMRRIISLMSIEDYDKSMSELKDRNWNTVLQELRKLDHSDNDPYFSDDDYKLLDEIRTQRNFWSHQCYLEFVYIQDNRQREERLQRLTKQLENEHNRALKLHKKMQKHVEEIFEIYN
;
A
#
# COMPACT_ATOMS: atom_id res chain seq x y z
N MET A 1 -23.14 28.15 -16.34
CA MET A 1 -22.19 27.45 -15.45
C MET A 1 -21.81 26.16 -16.14
N VAL A 2 -20.53 25.97 -16.49
CA VAL A 2 -20.08 24.78 -17.24
C VAL A 2 -19.90 23.63 -16.26
N GLU A 3 -20.65 22.56 -16.52
CA GLU A 3 -20.82 21.34 -15.75
C GLU A 3 -19.63 20.37 -15.94
N VAL A 4 -18.41 20.89 -15.78
CA VAL A 4 -17.17 20.12 -15.80
C VAL A 4 -16.43 20.47 -14.52
N ARG A 5 -16.73 19.73 -13.43
CA ARG A 5 -16.01 19.80 -12.14
C ARG A 5 -16.33 18.68 -11.15
N ASN A 6 -17.29 17.79 -11.45
CA ASN A 6 -17.66 16.68 -10.55
C ASN A 6 -16.92 15.38 -10.86
N MET A 7 -16.82 14.98 -12.14
CA MET A 7 -16.27 13.66 -12.50
C MET A 7 -14.78 13.50 -12.20
N SER A 8 -13.94 14.54 -12.36
CA SER A 8 -12.49 14.46 -12.10
C SER A 8 -12.18 14.29 -10.62
N LEU A 9 -12.91 15.01 -9.75
CA LEU A 9 -12.79 14.90 -8.30
C LEU A 9 -13.40 13.60 -7.77
N GLU A 10 -14.52 13.15 -8.33
CA GLU A 10 -15.16 11.90 -7.95
C GLU A 10 -14.28 10.70 -8.29
N LYS A 11 -13.69 10.69 -9.51
CA LYS A 11 -12.68 9.72 -9.91
C LYS A 11 -11.47 9.75 -8.97
N PHE A 12 -10.96 10.93 -8.66
CA PHE A 12 -9.84 11.08 -7.71
C PHE A 12 -10.17 10.46 -6.35
N ARG A 13 -11.33 10.79 -5.76
CA ARG A 13 -11.77 10.27 -4.45
C ARG A 13 -11.95 8.76 -4.44
N LYS A 14 -12.52 8.19 -5.52
CA LYS A 14 -12.67 6.74 -5.66
C LYS A 14 -11.31 6.05 -5.67
N MET A 15 -10.41 6.49 -6.56
CA MET A 15 -9.07 5.92 -6.66
C MET A 15 -8.23 6.15 -5.40
N HIS A 16 -8.45 7.26 -4.72
CA HIS A 16 -7.81 7.57 -3.44
C HIS A 16 -8.28 6.60 -2.35
N SER A 17 -9.58 6.30 -2.30
CA SER A 17 -10.10 5.30 -1.36
C SER A 17 -9.54 3.91 -1.66
N GLU A 18 -9.49 3.52 -2.94
CA GLU A 18 -8.94 2.24 -3.39
C GLU A 18 -7.43 2.11 -3.07
N ILE A 19 -6.62 3.15 -3.29
CA ILE A 19 -5.18 3.07 -2.97
C ILE A 19 -4.93 2.95 -1.46
N ILE A 20 -5.72 3.65 -0.64
CA ILE A 20 -5.64 3.52 0.82
C ILE A 20 -5.99 2.09 1.25
N GLN A 21 -7.03 1.49 0.66
CA GLN A 21 -7.38 0.09 0.88
C GLN A 21 -6.19 -0.83 0.54
N TYR A 22 -5.57 -0.66 -0.63
CA TYR A 22 -4.43 -1.51 -1.01
C TYR A 22 -3.26 -1.35 -0.06
N PHE A 23 -2.95 -0.14 0.40
CA PHE A 23 -1.89 0.05 1.40
C PHE A 23 -2.20 -0.69 2.70
N GLN A 24 -3.44 -0.63 3.20
CA GLN A 24 -3.85 -1.36 4.40
C GLN A 24 -3.76 -2.88 4.21
N CYS A 25 -4.23 -3.39 3.07
CA CYS A 25 -4.15 -4.81 2.77
C CYS A 25 -2.71 -5.30 2.64
N ILE A 26 -1.83 -4.55 1.95
CA ILE A 26 -0.41 -4.89 1.85
C ILE A 26 0.24 -4.93 3.24
N GLU A 27 -0.04 -3.95 4.11
CA GLU A 27 0.47 -3.95 5.48
C GLU A 27 0.02 -5.17 6.28
N TYR A 28 -1.25 -5.52 6.12
CA TYR A 28 -1.84 -6.67 6.80
C TYR A 28 -1.26 -7.98 6.27
N ASP A 29 -1.14 -8.13 4.95
CA ASP A 29 -0.60 -9.33 4.31
C ASP A 29 0.87 -9.57 4.71
N MET A 30 1.71 -8.53 4.86
CA MET A 30 3.05 -8.70 5.41
C MET A 30 3.03 -9.37 6.79
N ARG A 31 2.08 -8.99 7.66
CA ARG A 31 1.96 -9.55 9.02
C ARG A 31 1.45 -10.99 8.99
N ARG A 32 0.54 -11.29 8.08
CA ARG A 32 0.06 -12.65 7.84
C ARG A 32 1.23 -13.55 7.42
N ILE A 33 2.05 -13.09 6.49
CA ILE A 33 3.23 -13.85 6.02
C ILE A 33 4.19 -14.10 7.18
N ILE A 34 4.56 -13.07 7.94
CA ILE A 34 5.44 -13.24 9.11
C ILE A 34 4.85 -14.27 10.08
N SER A 35 3.55 -14.19 10.35
CA SER A 35 2.88 -15.08 11.30
C SER A 35 2.73 -16.51 10.79
N LEU A 36 2.62 -16.73 9.49
CA LEU A 36 2.59 -18.07 8.89
C LEU A 36 3.97 -18.72 8.88
N MET A 37 5.02 -17.93 8.62
CA MET A 37 6.41 -18.41 8.58
C MET A 37 7.02 -18.53 9.99
N SER A 38 6.37 -17.97 11.02
CA SER A 38 6.82 -18.07 12.40
C SER A 38 6.57 -19.46 12.97
N ILE A 39 7.46 -19.91 13.87
CA ILE A 39 7.27 -21.13 14.66
C ILE A 39 6.23 -20.89 15.78
N GLU A 40 5.94 -19.63 16.11
CA GLU A 40 4.93 -19.28 17.10
C GLU A 40 3.50 -19.50 16.60
N ASP A 41 2.56 -19.59 17.55
CA ASP A 41 1.14 -19.60 17.27
C ASP A 41 0.73 -18.37 16.42
N TYR A 42 -0.04 -18.62 15.36
CA TYR A 42 -0.42 -17.60 14.39
C TYR A 42 -1.15 -16.41 15.02
N ASP A 43 -2.13 -16.67 15.89
CA ASP A 43 -2.95 -15.62 16.52
C ASP A 43 -2.11 -14.80 17.50
N LYS A 44 -1.20 -15.45 18.23
CA LYS A 44 -0.22 -14.77 19.08
C LYS A 44 0.68 -13.85 18.26
N SER A 45 1.28 -14.36 17.18
CA SER A 45 2.15 -13.56 16.30
C SER A 45 1.40 -12.37 15.70
N MET A 46 0.18 -12.59 15.17
CA MET A 46 -0.66 -11.52 14.62
C MET A 46 -0.99 -10.43 15.65
N SER A 47 -1.27 -10.83 16.90
CA SER A 47 -1.52 -9.89 18.00
C SER A 47 -0.29 -9.05 18.33
N GLU A 48 0.91 -9.65 18.36
CA GLU A 48 2.16 -8.94 18.65
C GLU A 48 2.59 -8.00 17.53
N LEU A 49 2.26 -8.35 16.28
CA LEU A 49 2.56 -7.50 15.12
C LEU A 49 1.57 -6.34 14.98
N LYS A 50 0.35 -6.43 15.54
CA LYS A 50 -0.76 -5.49 15.35
C LYS A 50 -0.39 -4.01 15.54
N ASP A 51 0.42 -3.70 16.54
CA ASP A 51 0.77 -2.31 16.85
C ASP A 51 2.16 -1.90 16.32
N ARG A 52 2.86 -2.80 15.64
CA ARG A 52 4.16 -2.49 15.02
C ARG A 52 3.96 -1.59 13.81
N ASN A 53 4.89 -0.65 13.62
CA ASN A 53 4.88 0.22 12.46
C ASN A 53 5.35 -0.52 11.20
N TRP A 54 4.94 -0.02 10.02
CA TRP A 54 5.28 -0.60 8.72
C TRP A 54 6.77 -0.89 8.54
N ASN A 55 7.65 0.03 8.94
CA ASN A 55 9.09 -0.14 8.72
C ASN A 55 9.65 -1.32 9.52
N THR A 56 9.20 -1.47 10.78
CA THR A 56 9.56 -2.63 11.60
C THR A 56 9.04 -3.93 11.00
N VAL A 57 7.77 -3.96 10.56
CA VAL A 57 7.17 -5.13 9.91
C VAL A 57 7.92 -5.52 8.63
N LEU A 58 8.29 -4.54 7.79
CA LEU A 58 9.01 -4.78 6.54
C LEU A 58 10.41 -5.36 6.80
N GLN A 59 11.13 -4.85 7.79
CA GLN A 59 12.46 -5.35 8.16
C GLN A 59 12.40 -6.78 8.71
N GLU A 60 11.36 -7.10 9.48
CA GLU A 60 11.12 -8.42 10.04
C GLU A 60 10.75 -9.42 8.95
N LEU A 61 9.84 -9.06 8.05
CA LEU A 61 9.51 -9.85 6.86
C LEU A 61 10.76 -10.19 6.06
N ARG A 62 11.57 -9.18 5.71
CA ARG A 62 12.79 -9.40 4.92
C ARG A 62 13.78 -10.34 5.59
N LYS A 63 13.95 -10.23 6.91
CA LYS A 63 14.84 -11.11 7.67
C LYS A 63 14.34 -12.56 7.68
N LEU A 64 13.04 -12.75 7.89
CA LEU A 64 12.43 -14.07 7.97
C LEU A 64 12.43 -14.77 6.62
N ASP A 65 12.04 -14.05 5.57
CA ASP A 65 12.00 -14.50 4.19
C ASP A 65 13.38 -14.92 3.64
N HIS A 66 14.46 -14.33 4.15
CA HIS A 66 15.83 -14.69 3.72
C HIS A 66 16.50 -15.72 4.65
N SER A 67 15.80 -16.25 5.66
CA SER A 67 16.43 -17.04 6.72
C SER A 67 16.89 -18.44 6.29
N ASP A 68 16.28 -19.00 5.24
CA ASP A 68 16.58 -20.32 4.67
C ASP A 68 17.31 -20.25 3.31
N ASN A 69 17.63 -19.04 2.84
CA ASN A 69 18.17 -18.74 1.50
C ASN A 69 17.25 -19.12 0.32
N ASP A 70 15.94 -19.29 0.53
CA ASP A 70 14.95 -19.50 -0.54
C ASP A 70 13.79 -18.48 -0.46
N PRO A 71 14.06 -17.18 -0.71
CA PRO A 71 13.09 -16.12 -0.45
C PRO A 71 11.92 -16.14 -1.44
N TYR A 72 10.71 -15.90 -0.94
CA TYR A 72 9.49 -15.73 -1.74
C TYR A 72 9.49 -14.37 -2.46
N PHE A 73 10.18 -13.38 -1.89
CA PHE A 73 10.22 -12.01 -2.40
C PHE A 73 11.59 -11.65 -2.97
N SER A 74 11.58 -10.93 -4.09
CA SER A 74 12.80 -10.36 -4.67
C SER A 74 13.19 -9.05 -3.98
N ASP A 75 14.45 -8.63 -4.13
CA ASP A 75 14.90 -7.31 -3.65
C ASP A 75 14.09 -6.14 -4.24
N ASP A 76 13.63 -6.28 -5.49
CA ASP A 76 12.77 -5.28 -6.14
C ASP A 76 11.38 -5.20 -5.48
N ASP A 77 10.87 -6.30 -4.93
CA ASP A 77 9.62 -6.29 -4.16
C ASP A 77 9.78 -5.53 -2.84
N TYR A 78 10.89 -5.76 -2.13
CA TYR A 78 11.21 -5.02 -0.91
C TYR A 78 11.41 -3.53 -1.17
N LYS A 79 12.05 -3.18 -2.29
CA LYS A 79 12.17 -1.79 -2.71
C LYS A 79 10.80 -1.17 -2.99
N LEU A 80 9.92 -1.89 -3.69
CA LEU A 80 8.55 -1.42 -3.96
C LEU A 80 7.73 -1.25 -2.67
N LEU A 81 7.88 -2.16 -1.70
CA LEU A 81 7.23 -2.07 -0.38
C LEU A 81 7.68 -0.82 0.38
N ASP A 82 8.96 -0.47 0.35
CA ASP A 82 9.47 0.76 1.01
C ASP A 82 9.03 2.03 0.29
N GLU A 83 8.98 2.02 -1.05
CA GLU A 83 8.44 3.14 -1.82
C GLU A 83 6.96 3.38 -1.50
N ILE A 84 6.16 2.30 -1.42
CA ILE A 84 4.73 2.37 -1.05
C ILE A 84 4.53 2.92 0.35
N ARG A 85 5.37 2.54 1.32
CA ARG A 85 5.35 3.14 2.68
C ARG A 85 5.44 4.66 2.62
N THR A 86 6.34 5.19 1.78
CA THR A 86 6.52 6.64 1.61
C THR A 86 5.31 7.28 0.94
N GLN A 87 4.77 6.65 -0.11
CA GLN A 87 3.56 7.11 -0.81
C GLN A 87 2.33 7.13 0.10
N ARG A 88 2.14 6.09 0.93
CA ARG A 88 1.03 6.00 1.89
C ARG A 88 0.95 7.24 2.76
N ASN A 89 2.08 7.74 3.26
CA ASN A 89 2.11 8.94 4.10
C ASN A 89 1.62 10.17 3.34
N PHE A 90 2.04 10.36 2.08
CA PHE A 90 1.56 11.46 1.26
C PHE A 90 0.04 11.36 1.00
N TRP A 91 -0.44 10.21 0.53
CA TRP A 91 -1.87 10.03 0.21
C TRP A 91 -2.78 10.08 1.44
N SER A 92 -2.28 9.68 2.61
CA SER A 92 -3.09 9.68 3.83
C SER A 92 -3.16 11.06 4.49
N HIS A 93 -2.13 11.89 4.34
CA HIS A 93 -1.99 13.10 5.17
C HIS A 93 -1.89 14.41 4.40
N GLN A 94 -1.47 14.40 3.12
CA GLN A 94 -1.10 15.63 2.40
C GLN A 94 -1.87 15.86 1.10
N CYS A 95 -2.38 14.80 0.45
CA CYS A 95 -2.86 14.87 -0.93
C CYS A 95 -3.96 15.93 -1.20
N TYR A 96 -4.88 16.16 -0.27
CA TYR A 96 -5.95 17.15 -0.43
C TYR A 96 -5.44 18.60 -0.24
N LEU A 97 -4.44 18.79 0.62
CA LEU A 97 -3.87 20.12 0.89
C LEU A 97 -3.25 20.74 -0.36
N GLU A 98 -2.77 19.89 -1.27
CA GLU A 98 -2.16 20.28 -2.53
C GLU A 98 -3.07 21.06 -3.49
N PHE A 99 -4.40 20.92 -3.37
CA PHE A 99 -5.32 21.59 -4.30
C PHE A 99 -6.53 22.24 -3.65
N VAL A 100 -7.04 21.72 -2.52
CA VAL A 100 -8.32 22.17 -1.92
C VAL A 100 -8.31 23.67 -1.58
N TYR A 101 -7.17 24.19 -1.15
CA TYR A 101 -7.04 25.59 -0.72
C TYR A 101 -6.58 26.56 -1.81
N ILE A 102 -6.35 26.09 -3.05
CA ILE A 102 -5.99 26.96 -4.18
C ILE A 102 -7.21 27.82 -4.54
N GLN A 103 -7.12 29.13 -4.40
CA GLN A 103 -8.24 30.06 -4.66
C GLN A 103 -8.60 30.15 -6.14
N ASP A 104 -7.59 30.15 -7.02
CA ASP A 104 -7.82 30.20 -8.47
C ASP A 104 -8.37 28.87 -8.98
N ASN A 105 -9.55 28.94 -9.60
CA ASN A 105 -10.27 27.77 -10.07
C ASN A 105 -9.55 27.00 -11.18
N ARG A 106 -8.84 27.69 -12.08
CA ARG A 106 -8.12 27.05 -13.19
C ARG A 106 -6.88 26.32 -12.67
N GLN A 107 -6.10 26.99 -11.81
CA GLN A 107 -4.94 26.41 -11.15
C GLN A 107 -5.33 25.21 -10.29
N ARG A 108 -6.46 25.28 -9.57
CA ARG A 108 -6.99 24.16 -8.79
C ARG A 108 -7.26 22.95 -9.67
N GLU A 109 -7.95 23.14 -10.79
CA GLU A 109 -8.27 22.06 -11.73
C GLU A 109 -7.00 21.47 -12.37
N GLU A 110 -6.06 22.32 -12.80
CA GLU A 110 -4.76 21.87 -13.34
C GLU A 110 -3.94 21.10 -12.31
N ARG A 111 -4.06 21.43 -11.02
CA ARG A 111 -3.39 20.69 -9.94
C ARG A 111 -4.08 19.36 -9.67
N LEU A 112 -5.42 19.35 -9.61
CA LEU A 112 -6.20 18.12 -9.46
C LEU A 112 -5.90 17.12 -10.58
N GLN A 113 -5.89 17.55 -11.84
CA GLN A 113 -5.59 16.66 -12.98
C GLN A 113 -4.20 16.04 -12.89
N ARG A 114 -3.19 16.82 -12.48
CA ARG A 114 -1.82 16.32 -12.25
C ARG A 114 -1.77 15.29 -11.13
N LEU A 115 -2.44 15.57 -10.01
CA LEU A 115 -2.52 14.64 -8.88
C LEU A 115 -3.29 13.37 -9.24
N THR A 116 -4.37 13.46 -10.02
CA THR A 116 -5.12 12.29 -10.50
C THR A 116 -4.25 11.40 -11.38
N LYS A 117 -3.46 11.97 -12.29
CA LYS A 117 -2.52 11.18 -13.12
C LYS A 117 -1.43 10.51 -12.28
N GLN A 118 -0.93 11.20 -11.24
CA GLN A 118 0.02 10.60 -10.31
C GLN A 118 -0.63 9.43 -9.53
N LEU A 119 -1.83 9.67 -8.99
CA LEU A 119 -2.62 8.67 -8.29
C LEU A 119 -2.90 7.44 -9.16
N GLU A 120 -3.21 7.61 -10.44
CA GLU A 120 -3.42 6.50 -11.38
C GLU A 120 -2.20 5.58 -11.49
N ASN A 121 -1.02 6.17 -11.64
CA ASN A 121 0.22 5.40 -11.74
C ASN A 121 0.51 4.64 -10.44
N GLU A 122 0.36 5.31 -9.30
CA GLU A 122 0.64 4.73 -7.98
C GLU A 122 -0.39 3.67 -7.59
N HIS A 123 -1.66 3.91 -7.88
CA HIS A 123 -2.76 2.95 -7.71
C HIS A 123 -2.50 1.66 -8.47
N ASN A 124 -2.07 1.73 -9.73
CA ASN A 124 -1.75 0.55 -10.53
C ASN A 124 -0.56 -0.24 -9.98
N ARG A 125 0.45 0.44 -9.42
CA ARG A 125 1.60 -0.20 -8.79
C ARG A 125 1.19 -0.88 -7.48
N ALA A 126 0.43 -0.20 -6.64
CA ALA A 126 -0.09 -0.73 -5.38
C ALA A 126 -1.00 -1.94 -5.61
N LEU A 127 -1.89 -1.89 -6.61
CA LEU A 127 -2.77 -3.01 -6.97
C LEU A 127 -1.97 -4.25 -7.40
N LYS A 128 -0.92 -4.07 -8.22
CA LYS A 128 -0.06 -5.17 -8.64
C LYS A 128 0.64 -5.82 -7.45
N LEU A 129 1.20 -5.00 -6.56
CA LEU A 129 1.85 -5.52 -5.35
C LEU A 129 0.84 -6.21 -4.44
N HIS A 130 -0.31 -5.61 -4.20
CA HIS A 130 -1.37 -6.22 -3.38
C HIS A 130 -1.75 -7.62 -3.88
N LYS A 131 -1.99 -7.78 -5.19
CA LYS A 131 -2.28 -9.10 -5.77
C LYS A 131 -1.12 -10.09 -5.61
N LYS A 132 0.12 -9.60 -5.74
CA LYS A 132 1.31 -10.42 -5.54
C LYS A 132 1.44 -10.88 -4.08
N MET A 133 1.22 -9.98 -3.12
CA MET A 133 1.21 -10.30 -1.69
C MET A 133 0.16 -11.37 -1.37
N GLN A 134 -1.07 -11.23 -1.90
CA GLN A 134 -2.13 -12.23 -1.69
C GLN A 134 -1.73 -13.62 -2.20
N LYS A 135 -1.14 -13.68 -3.41
CA LYS A 135 -0.64 -14.93 -3.97
C LYS A 135 0.42 -15.57 -3.09
N HIS A 136 1.37 -14.80 -2.57
CA HIS A 136 2.38 -15.32 -1.65
C HIS A 136 1.79 -15.77 -0.32
N VAL A 137 0.78 -15.07 0.21
CA VAL A 137 0.11 -15.54 1.43
C VAL A 137 -0.57 -16.89 1.19
N GLU A 138 -1.23 -17.08 0.04
CA GLU A 138 -1.85 -18.36 -0.32
C GLU A 138 -0.80 -19.48 -0.44
N GLU A 139 0.29 -19.23 -1.18
CA GLU A 139 1.41 -20.17 -1.34
C GLU A 139 2.04 -20.57 0.00
N ILE A 140 2.32 -19.60 0.87
CA ILE A 140 2.91 -19.85 2.18
C ILE A 140 1.92 -20.57 3.10
N PHE A 141 0.62 -20.23 3.03
CA PHE A 141 -0.39 -20.91 3.83
C PHE A 141 -0.43 -22.41 3.53
N GLU A 142 -0.36 -22.81 2.25
CA GLU A 142 -0.34 -24.22 1.83
C GLU A 142 0.92 -24.99 2.26
N ILE A 143 2.04 -24.30 2.49
CA ILE A 143 3.29 -24.93 2.93
C ILE A 143 3.31 -25.16 4.44
N TYR A 144 2.75 -24.22 5.20
CA TYR A 144 2.84 -24.18 6.66
C TYR A 144 1.58 -24.71 7.37
N ASN A 145 0.52 -25.10 6.66
CA ASN A 145 -0.71 -25.73 7.20
C ASN A 145 -1.17 -26.92 6.36
#